data_AF-A0A368BLM3-F1
#
_entry.id   AF-A0A368BLM3-F1
#
_cell.length_a   1.000
_cell.length_b   1.000
_cell.length_c   1.000
_cell.angle_alpha   90.00
_cell.angle_beta   90.00
_cell.angle_gamma   90.00
#
_symmetry.space_group_name_H-M   'P 1'
#
loop_
_entity.id
_entity.type
_entity.pdbx_description
1 polymer ?
#
loop_
_entity_poly.entity_id
_entity_poly.type
_entity_poly.pdbx_seq_one_letter_code
_entity_poly.pdbx_strand_id
1 'polypeptide(L)'
;MEFIIDNFYLIIISALFFGFLMAYGIGANDVANAMGTSVGSKALTLTQALVLASIFTFLGAYFAGADVTTTIRENIVSPELFSDDPSIFILGMLSSLFAAGAWLLLATLFGLPVSTTHSIIGAIAGFSIYYLGWSSIRWSYIGGITITWLIVPLVAAVLSGLIYFSAKKFIIKANNPIEAGRNYIPLYAGLVGFLICAITLTKSLANTEIPTLITQYFGDQDVIAINIFISFIVALICYATSRLILSHYVSNSKDPNIEGKFAILMIFTACSIAFAQGSNDVANAVGPMAAIISTIENLGSVENQSVVPEWVLLTGSIGIILGMLTLGYKVIKTIGEKITELKPSKGFAAELSTAVIVLLGSISGIPLSTTHTLVGAVVGIGLFGGNKVDSKVVYGILGSWFVTIPGTAILAIIFFVMLGTFFEIL
;
A
#
# COMPACT_ATOMS: atom_id res chain seq x y z
N MET A 1 3.92 -31.85 15.97
CA MET A 1 4.20 -32.56 14.68
C MET A 1 3.02 -33.43 14.26
N GLU A 2 2.48 -34.27 15.15
CA GLU A 2 1.29 -35.10 14.91
C GLU A 2 0.08 -34.28 14.39
N PHE A 3 -0.26 -33.17 15.05
CA PHE A 3 -1.28 -32.23 14.59
C PHE A 3 -1.13 -31.79 13.11
N ILE A 4 0.09 -31.43 12.71
CA ILE A 4 0.38 -30.91 11.37
C ILE A 4 0.20 -32.01 10.32
N ILE A 5 0.61 -33.23 10.65
CA ILE A 5 0.50 -34.39 9.75
C ILE A 5 -0.97 -34.78 9.60
N ASP A 6 -1.68 -34.92 10.72
CA ASP A 6 -3.08 -35.39 10.72
C ASP A 6 -4.03 -34.38 10.05
N ASN A 7 -3.72 -33.09 10.15
CA ASN A 7 -4.55 -32.01 9.62
C ASN A 7 -3.96 -31.32 8.39
N PHE A 8 -2.94 -31.92 7.74
CA PHE A 8 -2.16 -31.32 6.66
C PHE A 8 -3.02 -30.61 5.61
N TYR A 9 -3.96 -31.34 5.00
CA TYR A 9 -4.83 -30.80 3.95
C TYR A 9 -5.74 -29.67 4.45
N LEU A 10 -6.27 -29.83 5.66
CA LEU A 10 -7.19 -28.85 6.25
C LEU A 10 -6.47 -27.54 6.57
N ILE A 11 -5.25 -27.62 7.11
CA ILE A 11 -4.41 -26.44 7.40
C ILE A 11 -4.08 -25.70 6.09
N ILE A 12 -3.64 -26.41 5.04
CA ILE A 12 -3.30 -25.79 3.76
C ILE A 12 -4.52 -25.13 3.11
N ILE A 13 -5.66 -25.82 3.06
CA ILE A 13 -6.89 -25.26 2.50
C ILE A 13 -7.33 -24.03 3.29
N SER A 14 -7.23 -24.07 4.63
CA SER A 14 -7.57 -22.93 5.49
C SER A 14 -6.60 -21.76 5.29
N ALA A 15 -5.30 -22.02 5.18
CA ALA A 15 -4.29 -20.99 4.93
C ALA A 15 -4.54 -20.29 3.60
N LEU A 16 -4.86 -21.06 2.55
CA LEU A 16 -5.18 -20.52 1.25
C LEU A 16 -6.47 -19.71 1.27
N PHE A 17 -7.51 -20.24 1.88
CA PHE A 17 -8.80 -19.55 1.96
C PHE A 17 -8.73 -18.27 2.78
N PHE A 18 -8.12 -18.30 3.97
CA PHE A 18 -8.01 -17.13 4.85
C PHE A 18 -7.03 -16.10 4.31
N GLY A 19 -5.91 -16.51 3.73
CA GLY A 19 -4.99 -15.56 3.11
C GLY A 19 -5.55 -14.99 1.79
N PHE A 20 -6.32 -15.77 1.01
CA PHE A 20 -7.09 -15.23 -0.11
C PHE A 20 -8.14 -14.22 0.37
N LEU A 21 -8.85 -14.51 1.47
CA LEU A 21 -9.82 -13.58 2.07
C LEU A 21 -9.16 -12.27 2.50
N MET A 22 -7.99 -12.35 3.14
CA MET A 22 -7.19 -11.18 3.49
C MET A 22 -6.79 -10.40 2.24
N ALA A 23 -6.22 -11.07 1.23
CA ALA A 23 -5.85 -10.45 -0.04
C ALA A 23 -7.04 -9.78 -0.76
N TYR A 24 -8.19 -10.44 -0.76
CA TYR A 24 -9.44 -9.89 -1.27
C TYR A 24 -9.87 -8.65 -0.48
N GLY A 25 -9.81 -8.69 0.85
CA GLY A 25 -10.08 -7.53 1.70
C GLY A 25 -9.15 -6.36 1.42
N ILE A 26 -7.86 -6.62 1.19
CA ILE A 26 -6.85 -5.62 0.81
C ILE A 26 -7.25 -4.92 -0.48
N GLY A 27 -7.47 -5.67 -1.56
CA GLY A 27 -7.82 -5.08 -2.85
C GLY A 27 -9.15 -4.31 -2.83
N ALA A 28 -10.12 -4.81 -2.06
CA ALA A 28 -11.41 -4.18 -1.88
C ALA A 28 -11.34 -2.86 -1.10
N ASN A 29 -10.44 -2.74 -0.13
CA ASN A 29 -10.28 -1.51 0.66
C ASN A 29 -9.35 -0.50 -0.01
N ASP A 30 -8.16 -0.97 -0.41
CA ASP A 30 -7.03 -0.09 -0.70
C ASP A 30 -7.00 0.40 -2.16
N VAL A 31 -7.81 -0.10 -3.09
CA VAL A 31 -7.84 0.46 -4.46
C VAL A 31 -8.14 1.97 -4.47
N ALA A 32 -8.89 2.44 -3.48
CA ALA A 32 -9.19 3.85 -3.30
C ALA A 32 -7.93 4.69 -3.02
N ASN A 33 -6.87 4.09 -2.48
CA ASN A 33 -5.60 4.76 -2.19
C ASN A 33 -4.81 5.10 -3.46
N ALA A 34 -5.00 4.34 -4.54
CA ALA A 34 -4.38 4.62 -5.83
C ALA A 34 -5.31 5.39 -6.77
N MET A 35 -6.60 5.02 -6.81
CA MET A 35 -7.52 5.49 -7.85
C MET A 35 -8.63 6.41 -7.36
N GLY A 36 -8.80 6.58 -6.04
CA GLY A 36 -9.89 7.39 -5.47
C GLY A 36 -9.84 8.83 -5.95
N THR A 37 -8.64 9.41 -6.01
CA THR A 37 -8.41 10.77 -6.52
C THR A 37 -8.70 10.90 -8.01
N SER A 38 -8.28 9.92 -8.80
CA SER A 38 -8.47 9.90 -10.25
C SER A 38 -9.94 9.77 -10.67
N VAL A 39 -10.73 8.96 -9.95
CA VAL A 39 -12.17 8.84 -10.15
C VAL A 39 -12.89 10.08 -9.61
N GLY A 40 -12.54 10.53 -8.40
CA GLY A 40 -13.15 11.69 -7.75
C GLY A 40 -12.98 12.99 -8.51
N SER A 41 -11.84 13.18 -9.19
CA SER A 41 -11.61 14.33 -10.07
C SER A 41 -12.19 14.18 -11.48
N LYS A 42 -12.85 13.05 -11.77
CA LYS A 42 -13.39 12.70 -13.09
C LYS A 42 -12.34 12.60 -14.21
N ALA A 43 -11.08 12.34 -13.87
CA ALA A 43 -10.06 12.07 -14.88
C ALA A 43 -10.21 10.67 -15.48
N LEU A 44 -10.67 9.72 -14.67
CA LEU A 44 -11.02 8.36 -15.09
C LEU A 44 -12.46 8.05 -14.70
N THR A 45 -13.11 7.20 -15.48
CA THR A 45 -14.32 6.53 -15.02
C THR A 45 -13.96 5.44 -14.01
N LEU A 46 -14.91 5.04 -13.17
CA LEU A 46 -14.71 3.96 -12.20
C LEU A 46 -14.18 2.69 -12.89
N THR A 47 -14.76 2.30 -14.04
CA THR A 47 -14.31 1.11 -14.79
C THR A 47 -12.88 1.23 -15.28
N GLN A 48 -12.49 2.39 -15.83
CA GLN A 48 -11.12 2.62 -16.29
C GLN A 48 -10.12 2.54 -15.13
N ALA A 49 -10.46 3.17 -14.00
CA ALA A 49 -9.66 3.12 -12.79
C ALA A 49 -9.47 1.69 -12.27
N LEU A 50 -10.54 0.89 -12.21
CA LEU A 50 -10.47 -0.50 -11.76
C LEU A 50 -9.63 -1.39 -12.69
N VAL A 51 -9.73 -1.21 -14.01
CA VAL A 51 -8.91 -1.97 -14.98
C VAL A 51 -7.43 -1.60 -14.84
N LEU A 52 -7.10 -0.31 -14.82
CA LEU A 52 -5.72 0.14 -14.67
C LEU A 52 -5.13 -0.32 -13.33
N ALA A 53 -5.88 -0.14 -12.23
CA ALA A 53 -5.42 -0.58 -10.92
C ALA A 53 -5.22 -2.09 -10.87
N SER A 54 -6.09 -2.89 -11.50
CA SER A 54 -5.92 -4.36 -11.54
C SER A 54 -4.61 -4.75 -12.21
N ILE A 55 -4.27 -4.11 -13.34
CA ILE A 55 -3.02 -4.39 -14.07
C ILE A 55 -1.82 -4.01 -13.21
N PHE A 56 -1.72 -2.75 -12.77
CA PHE A 56 -0.53 -2.27 -12.07
C PHE A 56 -0.37 -2.88 -10.67
N THR A 57 -1.47 -3.10 -9.95
CA THR A 57 -1.43 -3.77 -8.64
C THR A 57 -1.02 -5.23 -8.78
N PHE A 58 -1.47 -5.93 -9.81
CA PHE A 58 -1.00 -7.29 -10.08
C PHE A 58 0.50 -7.31 -10.41
N LEU A 59 0.96 -6.43 -11.29
CA LEU A 59 2.38 -6.33 -11.64
C LEU A 59 3.23 -6.06 -10.39
N GLY A 60 2.78 -5.14 -9.53
CA GLY A 60 3.45 -4.84 -8.27
C GLY A 60 3.44 -6.03 -7.30
N ALA A 61 2.28 -6.65 -7.09
CA ALA A 61 2.14 -7.76 -6.17
C ALA A 61 2.96 -8.99 -6.60
N TYR A 62 2.92 -9.34 -7.89
CA TYR A 62 3.56 -10.54 -8.40
C TYR A 62 5.07 -10.38 -8.63
N PHE A 63 5.52 -9.26 -9.21
CA PHE A 63 6.95 -9.06 -9.54
C PHE A 63 7.75 -8.34 -8.46
N ALA A 64 7.09 -7.68 -7.52
CA ALA A 64 7.70 -6.80 -6.54
C ALA A 64 7.25 -7.08 -5.09
N GLY A 65 6.46 -8.14 -4.86
CA GLY A 65 5.85 -8.41 -3.56
C GLY A 65 6.62 -9.33 -2.61
N ALA A 66 7.55 -10.15 -3.12
CA ALA A 66 8.19 -11.17 -2.29
C ALA A 66 9.11 -10.58 -1.20
N ASP A 67 9.91 -9.54 -1.49
CA ASP A 67 10.82 -8.94 -0.50
C ASP A 67 10.14 -8.34 0.74
N VAL A 68 8.92 -7.81 0.61
CA VAL A 68 8.24 -7.11 1.73
C VAL A 68 7.68 -8.11 2.75
N THR A 69 7.54 -9.39 2.37
CA THR A 69 6.90 -10.43 3.19
C THR A 69 7.70 -10.82 4.43
N THR A 70 9.04 -10.74 4.38
CA THR A 70 9.94 -11.06 5.49
C THR A 70 9.83 -10.06 6.64
N THR A 71 9.53 -8.80 6.33
CA THR A 71 9.63 -7.70 7.30
C THR A 71 8.47 -7.66 8.30
N ILE A 72 7.28 -8.15 7.95
CA ILE A 72 6.08 -7.95 8.78
C ILE A 72 6.05 -8.89 9.98
N ARG A 73 6.33 -10.19 9.82
CA ARG A 73 6.17 -11.14 10.93
C ARG A 73 7.30 -11.05 11.96
N GLU A 74 8.56 -11.05 11.50
CA GLU A 74 9.76 -11.18 12.34
C GLU A 74 9.90 -10.01 13.32
N ASN A 75 9.45 -8.84 12.88
CA ASN A 75 9.59 -7.62 13.64
C ASN A 75 8.45 -7.36 14.63
N ILE A 76 7.31 -8.06 14.51
CA ILE A 76 6.21 -7.94 15.49
C ILE A 76 6.44 -8.91 16.65
N VAL A 77 6.60 -10.20 16.33
CA VAL A 77 6.84 -11.29 17.29
C VAL A 77 7.91 -12.22 16.73
N SER A 78 8.89 -12.60 17.56
CA SER A 78 9.92 -13.55 17.11
C SER A 78 9.29 -14.93 16.88
N PRO A 79 9.43 -15.53 15.68
CA PRO A 79 8.96 -16.88 15.40
C PRO A 79 9.56 -17.94 16.34
N GLU A 80 10.78 -17.69 16.86
CA GLU A 80 11.48 -18.58 17.79
C GLU A 80 10.71 -18.82 19.10
N LEU A 81 9.85 -17.87 19.50
CA LEU A 81 9.00 -18.03 20.68
C LEU A 81 7.95 -19.14 20.52
N PHE A 82 7.74 -19.63 19.30
CA PHE A 82 6.83 -20.72 19.00
C PHE A 82 7.54 -21.99 18.54
N SER A 83 8.87 -22.06 18.60
CA SER A 83 9.63 -23.24 18.15
C SER A 83 9.26 -24.51 18.92
N ASP A 84 8.86 -24.38 20.18
CA ASP A 84 8.43 -25.51 21.01
C ASP A 84 7.02 -26.02 20.64
N ASP A 85 6.17 -25.17 20.07
CA ASP A 85 4.82 -25.53 19.62
C ASP A 85 4.46 -24.88 18.26
N PRO A 86 4.88 -25.50 17.15
CA PRO A 86 4.57 -24.99 15.81
C PRO A 86 3.07 -25.04 15.47
N SER A 87 2.29 -25.84 16.19
CA SER A 87 0.83 -25.95 15.98
C SER A 87 0.16 -24.63 16.36
N ILE A 88 0.58 -24.06 17.48
CA ILE A 88 0.10 -22.76 17.95
C ILE A 88 0.49 -21.64 17.00
N PHE A 89 1.71 -21.67 16.46
CA PHE A 89 2.14 -20.70 15.46
C PHE A 89 1.22 -20.71 14.22
N ILE A 90 0.94 -21.90 13.68
CA ILE A 90 0.05 -22.10 12.54
C ILE A 90 -1.35 -21.57 12.85
N LEU A 91 -1.93 -21.95 14.00
CA LEU A 91 -3.25 -21.49 14.42
C LEU A 91 -3.30 -19.97 14.60
N GLY A 92 -2.26 -19.37 15.19
CA GLY A 92 -2.14 -17.93 15.37
C GLY A 92 -2.12 -17.18 14.05
N MET A 93 -1.35 -17.67 13.07
CA MET A 93 -1.29 -17.07 11.73
C MET A 93 -2.59 -17.24 10.94
N LEU A 94 -3.24 -18.41 11.00
CA LEU A 94 -4.56 -18.63 10.41
C LEU A 94 -5.61 -17.67 10.98
N SER A 95 -5.63 -17.55 12.32
CA SER A 95 -6.54 -16.66 13.04
C SER A 95 -6.29 -15.20 12.69
N SER A 96 -5.02 -14.83 12.53
CA SER A 96 -4.63 -13.46 12.16
C SER A 96 -5.08 -13.09 10.76
N LEU A 97 -4.89 -13.98 9.78
CA LEU A 97 -5.36 -13.80 8.41
C LEU A 97 -6.88 -13.67 8.35
N PHE A 98 -7.59 -14.55 9.04
CA PHE A 98 -9.05 -14.52 9.03
C PHE A 98 -9.61 -13.28 9.73
N ALA A 99 -9.07 -12.90 10.89
CA ALA A 99 -9.44 -11.70 11.62
C ALA A 99 -9.23 -10.43 10.80
N ALA A 100 -8.03 -10.25 10.25
CA ALA A 100 -7.69 -9.08 9.45
C ALA A 100 -8.54 -9.03 8.17
N GLY A 101 -8.69 -10.16 7.46
CA GLY A 101 -9.51 -10.23 6.25
C GLY A 101 -10.99 -9.92 6.51
N ALA A 102 -11.57 -10.49 7.57
CA ALA A 102 -12.95 -10.22 7.97
C ALA A 102 -13.15 -8.74 8.35
N TRP A 103 -12.19 -8.14 9.08
CA TRP A 103 -12.25 -6.72 9.44
C TRP A 103 -12.19 -5.82 8.21
N LEU A 104 -11.29 -6.10 7.27
CA LEU A 104 -11.17 -5.34 6.02
C LEU A 104 -12.45 -5.41 5.18
N LEU A 105 -13.06 -6.59 5.09
CA LEU A 105 -14.35 -6.75 4.44
C LEU A 105 -15.44 -5.92 5.10
N LEU A 106 -15.54 -6.00 6.43
CA LEU A 106 -16.53 -5.24 7.20
C LEU A 106 -16.35 -3.73 6.99
N ALA A 107 -15.12 -3.23 7.15
CA ALA A 107 -14.79 -1.83 6.91
C ALA A 107 -15.13 -1.39 5.48
N THR A 108 -14.80 -2.23 4.49
CA THR A 108 -15.10 -1.98 3.08
C THR A 108 -16.61 -1.93 2.80
N LEU A 109 -17.40 -2.80 3.43
CA LEU A 109 -18.85 -2.81 3.28
C LEU A 109 -19.48 -1.50 3.77
N PHE A 110 -18.92 -0.91 4.82
CA PHE A 110 -19.27 0.43 5.32
C PHE A 110 -18.59 1.58 4.56
N GLY A 111 -17.74 1.28 3.58
CA GLY A 111 -17.00 2.26 2.79
C GLY A 111 -15.96 3.05 3.61
N LEU A 112 -15.44 2.44 4.68
CA LEU A 112 -14.42 3.01 5.56
C LEU A 112 -13.02 2.65 5.04
N PRO A 113 -12.18 3.63 4.69
CA PRO A 113 -10.78 3.38 4.39
C PRO A 113 -10.03 3.07 5.69
N VAL A 114 -9.49 1.87 5.81
CA VAL A 114 -8.74 1.40 6.97
C VAL A 114 -7.38 0.87 6.52
N SER A 115 -6.40 0.83 7.42
CA SER A 115 -5.08 0.30 7.07
C SER A 115 -5.07 -1.23 7.15
N THR A 116 -4.67 -1.85 6.05
CA THR A 116 -4.41 -3.29 5.96
C THR A 116 -3.23 -3.72 6.82
N THR A 117 -2.15 -2.94 6.83
CA THR A 117 -0.99 -3.12 7.73
C THR A 117 -1.39 -3.07 9.21
N HIS A 118 -2.25 -2.12 9.63
CA HIS A 118 -2.79 -2.10 11.00
C HIS A 118 -3.57 -3.36 11.33
N SER A 119 -4.39 -3.79 10.38
CA SER A 119 -5.29 -4.91 10.56
C SER A 119 -4.50 -6.18 10.87
N ILE A 120 -3.46 -6.48 10.07
CA ILE A 120 -2.64 -7.68 10.28
C ILE A 120 -1.69 -7.56 11.49
N ILE A 121 -1.10 -6.38 11.73
CA ILE A 121 -0.25 -6.16 12.92
C ILE A 121 -1.07 -6.35 14.20
N GLY A 122 -2.26 -5.74 14.27
CA GLY A 122 -3.15 -5.88 15.41
C GLY A 122 -3.58 -7.32 15.64
N ALA A 123 -3.89 -8.05 14.56
CA ALA A 123 -4.27 -9.45 14.63
C ALA A 123 -3.14 -10.35 15.16
N ILE A 124 -1.92 -10.20 14.62
CA ILE A 124 -0.73 -10.96 15.06
C ILE A 124 -0.39 -10.64 16.52
N ALA A 125 -0.39 -9.35 16.88
CA ALA A 125 -0.13 -8.92 18.24
C ALA A 125 -1.19 -9.45 19.21
N GLY A 126 -2.47 -9.44 18.82
CA GLY A 126 -3.59 -9.90 19.63
C GLY A 126 -3.46 -11.35 20.07
N PHE A 127 -3.30 -12.29 19.13
CA PHE A 127 -3.16 -13.71 19.50
C PHE A 127 -1.86 -13.97 20.28
N SER A 128 -0.77 -13.28 19.92
CA SER A 128 0.53 -13.46 20.58
C SER A 128 0.52 -12.96 22.02
N ILE A 129 -0.13 -11.82 22.29
CA ILE A 129 -0.34 -11.33 23.66
C ILE A 129 -1.22 -12.30 24.45
N TYR A 130 -2.25 -12.87 23.82
CA TYR A 130 -3.13 -13.83 24.48
C TYR A 130 -2.40 -15.13 24.87
N TYR A 131 -1.61 -15.70 23.96
CA TYR A 131 -0.94 -16.98 24.20
C TYR A 131 0.37 -16.86 24.99
N LEU A 132 1.24 -15.91 24.62
CA LEU A 132 2.60 -15.76 25.19
C LEU A 132 2.72 -14.59 26.19
N GLY A 133 1.68 -13.78 26.35
CA GLY A 133 1.70 -12.58 27.19
C GLY A 133 2.34 -11.36 26.51
N TRP A 134 2.28 -10.22 27.22
CA TRP A 134 2.71 -8.91 26.72
C TRP A 134 4.21 -8.82 26.35
N SER A 135 5.05 -9.67 26.93
CA SER A 135 6.49 -9.71 26.68
C SER A 135 6.87 -10.31 25.32
N SER A 136 5.95 -10.99 24.64
CA SER A 136 6.19 -11.58 23.31
C SER A 136 6.33 -10.54 22.20
N ILE A 137 5.81 -9.32 22.44
CA ILE A 137 5.76 -8.25 21.46
C ILE A 137 7.03 -7.40 21.49
N ARG A 138 7.60 -7.12 20.31
CA ARG A 138 8.69 -6.15 20.15
C ARG A 138 8.16 -4.71 20.22
N TRP A 139 7.87 -4.22 21.42
CA TRP A 139 7.28 -2.89 21.65
C TRP A 139 8.07 -1.72 21.06
N SER A 140 9.40 -1.83 20.96
CA SER A 140 10.24 -0.81 20.32
C SER A 140 9.90 -0.66 18.82
N TYR A 141 9.67 -1.78 18.14
CA TYR A 141 9.28 -1.79 16.73
C TYR A 141 7.86 -1.25 16.53
N ILE A 142 6.88 -1.74 17.31
CA ILE A 142 5.49 -1.24 17.24
C ILE A 142 5.42 0.26 17.57
N GLY A 143 6.16 0.72 18.58
CA GLY A 143 6.24 2.13 18.94
C GLY A 143 6.81 2.99 17.81
N GLY A 144 7.90 2.53 17.18
CA GLY A 144 8.50 3.21 16.03
C GLY A 144 7.52 3.36 14.87
N ILE A 145 6.80 2.28 14.52
CA ILE A 145 5.78 2.32 13.47
C ILE A 145 4.60 3.21 13.86
N THR A 146 4.14 3.15 15.11
CA THR A 146 2.98 3.95 15.57
C THR A 146 3.24 5.45 15.42
N ILE A 147 4.47 5.89 15.66
CA ILE A 147 4.89 7.28 15.44
C ILE A 147 4.76 7.67 13.96
N THR A 148 5.15 6.79 13.04
CA THR A 148 5.04 7.10 11.60
C THR A 148 3.59 7.24 11.15
N TRP A 149 2.68 6.45 11.72
CA TRP A 149 1.24 6.56 11.41
C TRP A 149 0.62 7.91 11.78
N LEU A 150 1.18 8.61 12.78
CA LEU A 150 0.76 9.96 13.15
C LEU A 150 1.45 11.03 12.30
N ILE A 151 2.75 10.89 12.06
CA ILE A 151 3.56 11.91 11.37
C ILE A 151 3.30 11.91 9.86
N VAL A 152 3.18 10.74 9.24
CA VAL A 152 3.11 10.59 7.79
C VAL A 152 1.89 11.29 7.17
N PRO A 153 0.65 11.18 7.69
CA PRO A 153 -0.47 11.98 7.19
C PRO A 153 -0.21 13.48 7.18
N LEU A 154 0.48 13.99 8.20
CA LEU A 154 0.78 15.42 8.33
C LEU A 154 1.83 15.85 7.30
N VAL A 155 2.89 15.06 7.15
CA VAL A 155 3.92 15.30 6.12
C VAL A 155 3.30 15.24 4.73
N ALA A 156 2.43 14.27 4.48
CA ALA A 156 1.69 14.13 3.23
C ALA A 156 0.77 15.33 2.97
N ALA A 157 0.06 15.81 3.99
CA ALA A 157 -0.80 16.99 3.87
C ALA A 157 -0.01 18.26 3.51
N VAL A 158 1.15 18.46 4.13
CA VAL A 158 2.02 19.60 3.84
C VAL A 158 2.61 19.48 2.44
N LEU A 159 3.18 18.32 2.09
CA LEU A 159 3.82 18.11 0.80
C LEU A 159 2.82 18.23 -0.36
N SER A 160 1.64 17.62 -0.25
CA SER A 160 0.58 17.77 -1.25
C SER A 160 0.09 19.21 -1.37
N GLY A 161 -0.03 19.92 -0.24
CA GLY A 161 -0.37 21.34 -0.20
C GLY A 161 0.66 22.21 -0.92
N LEU A 162 1.96 21.95 -0.72
CA LEU A 162 3.05 22.65 -1.39
C LEU A 162 3.10 22.35 -2.90
N ILE A 163 2.93 21.09 -3.30
CA ILE A 163 2.86 20.69 -4.71
C ILE A 163 1.67 21.40 -5.38
N TYR A 164 0.49 21.35 -4.76
CA TYR A 164 -0.69 22.03 -5.29
C TYR A 164 -0.50 23.56 -5.32
N PHE A 165 0.09 24.15 -4.28
CA PHE A 165 0.38 25.58 -4.24
C PHE A 165 1.30 25.99 -5.39
N SER A 166 2.34 25.21 -5.68
CA SER A 166 3.24 25.47 -6.81
C SER A 166 2.50 25.41 -8.14
N ALA A 167 1.68 24.40 -8.38
CA ALA A 167 0.86 24.28 -9.59
C ALA A 167 -0.16 25.44 -9.72
N LYS A 168 -0.81 25.80 -8.61
CA LYS A 168 -1.79 26.89 -8.55
C LYS A 168 -1.16 28.25 -8.84
N LYS A 169 -0.02 28.54 -8.22
CA LYS A 169 0.68 29.83 -8.34
C LYS A 169 1.35 30.00 -9.70
N PHE A 170 2.07 28.98 -10.16
CA PHE A 170 2.91 29.12 -11.35
C PHE A 170 2.21 28.76 -12.65
N ILE A 171 1.11 27.99 -12.63
CA ILE A 171 0.40 27.57 -13.84
C ILE A 171 -1.04 28.08 -13.85
N ILE A 172 -1.88 27.64 -12.89
CA ILE A 172 -3.33 27.85 -12.96
C ILE A 172 -3.71 29.33 -12.86
N LYS A 173 -3.04 30.08 -11.96
CA LYS A 173 -3.26 31.52 -11.78
C LYS A 173 -2.22 32.40 -12.50
N ALA A 174 -1.45 31.84 -13.44
CA ALA A 174 -0.50 32.61 -14.21
C ALA A 174 -1.21 33.58 -15.17
N ASN A 175 -0.56 34.69 -15.53
CA ASN A 175 -1.10 35.63 -16.51
C ASN A 175 -1.33 34.96 -17.88
N ASN A 176 -0.46 34.02 -18.25
CA ASN A 176 -0.59 33.18 -19.44
C ASN A 176 -0.49 31.70 -19.05
N PRO A 177 -1.62 31.04 -18.68
CA PRO A 177 -1.61 29.65 -18.22
C PRO A 177 -1.09 28.64 -19.25
N ILE A 178 -1.24 28.92 -20.55
CA ILE A 178 -0.76 28.03 -21.62
C ILE A 178 0.77 28.02 -21.63
N GLU A 179 1.38 29.21 -21.70
CA GLU A 179 2.84 29.35 -21.72
C GLU A 179 3.45 28.84 -20.40
N ALA A 180 2.84 29.17 -19.28
CA ALA A 180 3.23 28.61 -17.99
C ALA A 180 3.12 27.08 -17.97
N GLY A 181 2.03 26.51 -18.49
CA GLY A 181 1.86 25.07 -18.62
C GLY A 181 2.98 24.43 -19.45
N ARG A 182 3.36 25.04 -20.57
CA ARG A 182 4.49 24.58 -21.40
C ARG A 182 5.80 24.56 -20.63
N ASN A 183 6.02 25.52 -19.73
CA ASN A 183 7.26 25.68 -18.97
C ASN A 183 7.32 24.78 -17.72
N TYR A 184 6.23 24.66 -16.96
CA TYR A 184 6.25 24.01 -15.65
C TYR A 184 5.71 22.58 -15.64
N ILE A 185 4.75 22.21 -16.51
CA ILE A 185 4.23 20.83 -16.58
C ILE A 185 5.32 19.80 -16.92
N PRO A 186 6.29 20.08 -17.82
CA PRO A 186 7.40 19.16 -18.06
C PRO A 186 8.23 18.83 -16.81
N LEU A 187 8.41 19.78 -15.89
CA LEU A 187 9.12 19.53 -14.63
C LEU A 187 8.38 18.49 -13.78
N TYR A 188 7.06 18.63 -13.65
CA TYR A 188 6.24 17.63 -12.98
C TYR A 188 6.30 16.27 -13.69
N ALA A 189 6.27 16.24 -15.03
CA ALA A 189 6.41 15.00 -15.78
C ALA A 189 7.76 14.29 -15.51
N GLY A 190 8.85 15.06 -15.40
CA GLY A 190 10.15 14.54 -15.00
C GLY A 190 10.14 13.95 -13.59
N LEU A 191 9.53 14.64 -12.62
CA LEU A 191 9.36 14.11 -11.25
C LEU A 191 8.54 12.82 -11.21
N VAL A 192 7.46 12.74 -12.00
CA VAL A 192 6.67 11.51 -12.13
C VAL A 192 7.50 10.37 -12.72
N GLY A 193 8.25 10.64 -13.78
CA GLY A 193 9.15 9.66 -14.40
C GLY A 193 10.22 9.17 -13.42
N PHE A 194 10.83 10.08 -12.66
CA PHE A 194 11.77 9.74 -11.59
C PHE A 194 11.13 8.77 -10.58
N LEU A 195 9.95 9.11 -10.05
CA LEU A 195 9.31 8.33 -9.00
C LEU A 195 8.85 6.95 -9.50
N ILE A 196 8.25 6.87 -10.68
CA ILE A 196 7.86 5.58 -11.28
C ILE A 196 9.09 4.67 -11.41
N CYS A 197 10.18 5.21 -11.96
CA CYS A 197 11.41 4.44 -12.14
C CYS A 197 12.02 4.04 -10.80
N ALA A 198 12.15 4.97 -9.85
CA ALA A 198 12.76 4.72 -8.55
C ALA A 198 11.96 3.68 -7.75
N ILE A 199 10.63 3.77 -7.72
CA ILE A 199 9.76 2.79 -7.05
C ILE A 199 9.91 1.42 -7.71
N THR A 200 9.82 1.36 -9.05
CA THR A 200 9.90 0.11 -9.79
C THR A 200 11.25 -0.56 -9.58
N LEU A 201 12.36 0.18 -9.71
CA LEU A 201 13.70 -0.37 -9.52
C LEU A 201 13.92 -0.83 -8.08
N THR A 202 13.58 0.00 -7.09
CA THR A 202 13.79 -0.34 -5.67
C THR A 202 13.03 -1.61 -5.28
N LYS A 203 11.81 -1.81 -5.81
CA LYS A 203 10.95 -2.95 -5.45
C LYS A 203 11.16 -4.18 -6.32
N SER A 204 11.37 -4.02 -7.63
CA SER A 204 11.52 -5.15 -8.55
C SER A 204 12.93 -5.71 -8.57
N LEU A 205 13.98 -4.87 -8.44
CA LEU A 205 15.35 -5.38 -8.43
C LEU A 205 15.65 -6.20 -7.17
N ALA A 206 14.99 -5.88 -6.06
CA ALA A 206 15.21 -6.58 -4.80
C ALA A 206 14.88 -8.09 -4.90
N ASN A 207 13.93 -8.48 -5.76
CA ASN A 207 13.62 -9.90 -6.06
C ASN A 207 14.56 -10.56 -7.09
N THR A 208 15.66 -9.90 -7.47
CA THR A 208 16.62 -10.42 -8.46
C THR A 208 18.01 -10.53 -7.85
N GLU A 209 18.92 -11.25 -8.52
CA GLU A 209 20.33 -11.33 -8.09
C GLU A 209 21.12 -10.03 -8.38
N ILE A 210 20.51 -9.07 -9.08
CA ILE A 210 21.18 -7.85 -9.56
C ILE A 210 21.72 -6.98 -8.40
N PRO A 211 20.96 -6.69 -7.32
CA PRO A 211 21.50 -5.94 -6.18
C PRO A 211 22.70 -6.64 -5.54
N THR A 212 22.66 -7.97 -5.42
CA THR A 212 23.77 -8.75 -4.87
C THR A 212 25.01 -8.66 -5.75
N LEU A 213 24.84 -8.76 -7.08
CA LEU A 213 25.93 -8.57 -8.04
C LEU A 213 26.52 -7.16 -7.96
N ILE A 214 25.68 -6.12 -7.96
CA ILE A 214 26.14 -4.75 -7.81
C ILE A 214 26.88 -4.57 -6.48
N THR A 215 26.35 -5.09 -5.38
CA THR A 215 26.96 -5.04 -4.06
C THR A 215 28.32 -5.74 -4.05
N GLN A 216 28.44 -6.89 -4.72
CA GLN A 216 29.69 -7.64 -4.81
C GLN A 216 30.78 -6.88 -5.58
N TYR A 217 30.42 -6.17 -6.66
CA TYR A 217 31.40 -5.47 -7.51
C TYR A 217 31.67 -4.01 -7.09
N PHE A 218 30.70 -3.37 -6.44
CA PHE A 218 30.68 -1.92 -6.20
C PHE A 218 30.36 -1.57 -4.73
N GLY A 219 29.46 -2.30 -4.06
CA GLY A 219 29.07 -2.12 -2.65
C GLY A 219 27.62 -1.65 -2.47
N ASP A 220 27.10 -1.65 -1.25
CA ASP A 220 25.67 -1.38 -0.96
C ASP A 220 25.22 0.04 -1.36
N GLN A 221 26.07 1.04 -1.11
CA GLN A 221 25.79 2.44 -1.47
C GLN A 221 25.63 2.62 -2.99
N ASP A 222 26.23 1.74 -3.77
CA ASP A 222 26.25 1.83 -5.23
C ASP A 222 24.95 1.32 -5.86
N VAL A 223 24.21 0.42 -5.21
CA VAL A 223 22.86 0.02 -5.66
C VAL A 223 21.91 1.21 -5.62
N ILE A 224 21.89 1.95 -4.50
CA ILE A 224 21.03 3.13 -4.34
C ILE A 224 21.46 4.22 -5.33
N ALA A 225 22.75 4.48 -5.45
CA ALA A 225 23.28 5.49 -6.36
C ALA A 225 22.93 5.18 -7.83
N ILE A 226 23.08 3.92 -8.26
CA ILE A 226 22.72 3.47 -9.62
C ILE A 226 21.22 3.63 -9.86
N ASN A 227 20.37 3.22 -8.90
CA ASN A 227 18.92 3.37 -9.02
C ASN A 227 18.51 4.85 -9.15
N ILE A 228 19.09 5.73 -8.34
CA ILE A 228 18.85 7.17 -8.42
C ILE A 228 19.33 7.72 -9.78
N PHE A 229 20.50 7.29 -10.25
CA PHE A 229 21.06 7.72 -11.53
C PHE A 229 20.15 7.33 -12.70
N ILE A 230 19.74 6.06 -12.79
CA ILE A 230 18.83 5.59 -13.85
C ILE A 230 17.49 6.34 -13.77
N SER A 231 16.96 6.51 -12.56
CA SER A 231 15.72 7.27 -12.34
C SER A 231 15.84 8.72 -12.79
N PHE A 232 17.00 9.35 -12.61
CA PHE A 232 17.28 10.70 -13.10
C PHE A 232 17.33 10.77 -14.63
N ILE A 233 17.93 9.79 -15.30
CA ILE A 233 17.91 9.70 -16.77
C ILE A 233 16.47 9.57 -17.29
N VAL A 234 15.65 8.70 -16.67
CA VAL A 234 14.23 8.58 -17.02
C VAL A 234 13.49 9.90 -16.78
N ALA A 235 13.79 10.60 -15.69
CA ALA A 235 13.22 11.91 -15.40
C ALA A 235 13.52 12.93 -16.52
N LEU A 236 14.76 12.97 -17.02
CA LEU A 236 15.15 13.84 -18.12
C LEU A 236 14.43 13.48 -19.42
N ILE A 237 14.26 12.19 -19.72
CA ILE A 237 13.51 11.72 -20.88
C ILE A 237 12.04 12.16 -20.77
N CYS A 238 11.38 11.90 -19.64
CA CYS A 238 9.99 12.31 -19.42
C CYS A 238 9.82 13.84 -19.49
N TYR A 239 10.77 14.60 -18.94
CA TYR A 239 10.80 16.06 -19.06
C TYR A 239 10.89 16.49 -20.53
N ALA A 240 11.87 15.95 -21.28
CA ALA A 240 12.09 16.30 -22.68
C ALA A 240 10.88 15.94 -23.55
N THR A 241 10.33 14.74 -23.42
CA THR A 241 9.14 14.31 -24.15
C THR A 241 7.93 15.18 -23.82
N SER A 242 7.68 15.48 -22.53
CA SER A 242 6.58 16.36 -22.13
C SER A 242 6.76 17.78 -22.68
N ARG A 243 7.99 18.31 -22.67
CA ARG A 243 8.33 19.61 -23.24
C ARG A 243 8.05 19.66 -24.75
N LEU A 244 8.42 18.62 -25.50
CA LEU A 244 8.19 18.50 -26.94
C LEU A 244 6.70 18.38 -27.28
N ILE A 245 5.93 17.62 -26.49
CA ILE A 245 4.49 17.50 -26.71
C ILE A 245 3.78 18.83 -26.41
N LEU A 246 4.16 19.49 -25.31
CA LEU A 246 3.53 20.74 -24.89
C LEU A 246 3.98 21.96 -25.70
N SER A 247 5.16 21.96 -26.34
CA SER A 247 5.56 23.07 -27.22
C SER A 247 4.56 23.31 -28.36
N HIS A 248 3.87 22.26 -28.79
CA HIS A 248 2.82 22.30 -29.81
C HIS A 248 1.42 22.60 -29.24
N TYR A 249 1.26 22.69 -27.91
CA TYR A 249 -0.04 22.92 -27.28
C TYR A 249 -0.47 24.38 -27.39
N VAL A 250 -1.40 24.68 -28.30
CA VAL A 250 -2.03 25.99 -28.47
C VAL A 250 -3.50 25.89 -28.07
N SER A 251 -4.05 26.90 -27.42
CA SER A 251 -5.49 27.03 -27.18
C SER A 251 -5.93 28.47 -27.36
N ASN A 252 -6.99 28.68 -28.13
CA ASN A 252 -7.62 30.00 -28.32
C ASN A 252 -8.78 30.22 -27.34
N SER A 253 -9.02 29.28 -26.42
CA SER A 253 -10.06 29.38 -25.39
C SER A 253 -9.64 30.38 -24.31
N LYS A 254 -10.61 31.13 -23.78
CA LYS A 254 -10.41 31.96 -22.58
C LYS A 254 -10.13 31.12 -21.33
N ASP A 255 -10.55 29.86 -21.33
CA ASP A 255 -10.24 28.88 -20.28
C ASP A 255 -9.51 27.68 -20.92
N PRO A 256 -8.16 27.71 -21.00
CA PRO A 256 -7.39 26.63 -21.58
C PRO A 256 -7.46 25.37 -20.69
N ASN A 257 -7.57 24.20 -21.32
CA ASN A 257 -7.68 22.92 -20.61
C ASN A 257 -6.35 22.46 -19.96
N ILE A 258 -5.90 23.20 -18.95
CA ILE A 258 -4.72 22.92 -18.13
C ILE A 258 -4.99 21.74 -17.18
N GLU A 259 -6.19 21.67 -16.61
CA GLU A 259 -6.60 20.56 -15.74
C GLU A 259 -6.50 19.20 -16.47
N GLY A 260 -6.86 19.14 -17.76
CA GLY A 260 -6.68 17.94 -18.57
C GLY A 260 -5.22 17.50 -18.74
N LYS A 261 -4.25 18.42 -18.63
CA LYS A 261 -2.82 18.08 -18.66
C LYS A 261 -2.35 17.49 -17.33
N PHE A 262 -2.86 18.02 -16.22
CA PHE A 262 -2.68 17.41 -14.90
C PHE A 262 -3.37 16.04 -14.81
N ALA A 263 -4.52 15.85 -15.47
CA ALA A 263 -5.19 14.56 -15.52
C ALA A 263 -4.31 13.46 -16.12
N ILE A 264 -3.57 13.76 -17.19
CA ILE A 264 -2.62 12.81 -17.79
C ILE A 264 -1.52 12.44 -16.79
N LEU A 265 -0.89 13.44 -16.14
CA LEU A 265 0.15 13.17 -15.14
C LEU A 265 -0.38 12.37 -13.96
N MET A 266 -1.60 12.69 -13.51
CA MET A 266 -2.28 11.99 -12.44
C MET A 266 -2.52 10.52 -12.79
N ILE A 267 -2.95 10.19 -14.01
CA ILE A 267 -3.13 8.79 -14.40
C ILE A 267 -1.82 8.00 -14.28
N PHE A 268 -0.68 8.59 -14.68
CA PHE A 268 0.62 7.94 -14.52
C PHE A 268 1.03 7.79 -13.05
N THR A 269 0.78 8.79 -12.21
CA THR A 269 1.05 8.68 -10.76
C THR A 269 0.14 7.66 -10.08
N ALA A 270 -1.15 7.61 -10.42
CA ALA A 270 -2.09 6.63 -9.92
C ALA A 270 -1.66 5.19 -10.25
N CYS A 271 -1.20 4.94 -11.49
CA CYS A 271 -0.63 3.66 -11.88
C CYS A 271 0.64 3.30 -11.08
N SER A 272 1.51 4.28 -10.83
CA SER A 272 2.70 4.10 -9.98
C SER A 272 2.35 3.69 -8.55
N ILE A 273 1.36 4.38 -7.96
CA ILE A 273 0.88 4.09 -6.61
C ILE A 273 0.24 2.71 -6.58
N ALA A 274 -0.59 2.35 -7.57
CA ALA A 274 -1.19 1.02 -7.67
C ALA A 274 -0.11 -0.08 -7.70
N PHE A 275 0.97 0.13 -8.46
CA PHE A 275 2.11 -0.78 -8.47
C PHE A 275 2.82 -0.87 -7.10
N ALA A 276 3.17 0.27 -6.50
CA ALA A 276 3.83 0.32 -5.20
C ALA A 276 2.96 -0.33 -4.11
N GLN A 277 1.66 -0.09 -4.15
CA GLN A 277 0.67 -0.64 -3.26
C GLN A 277 0.55 -2.16 -3.42
N GLY A 278 0.48 -2.67 -4.66
CA GLY A 278 0.46 -4.11 -4.91
C GLY A 278 1.68 -4.81 -4.31
N SER A 279 2.87 -4.25 -4.53
CA SER A 279 4.14 -4.74 -3.98
C SER A 279 4.16 -4.74 -2.44
N ASN A 280 3.64 -3.69 -1.80
CA ASN A 280 3.67 -3.57 -0.35
C ASN A 280 2.59 -4.39 0.34
N ASP A 281 1.36 -4.33 -0.16
CA ASP A 281 0.21 -4.83 0.59
C ASP A 281 0.00 -6.33 0.40
N VAL A 282 0.47 -6.92 -0.70
CA VAL A 282 0.41 -8.39 -0.88
C VAL A 282 1.12 -9.14 0.25
N ALA A 283 2.18 -8.55 0.82
CA ALA A 283 2.91 -9.08 1.96
C ALA A 283 2.04 -9.27 3.20
N ASN A 284 1.02 -8.42 3.40
CA ASN A 284 0.12 -8.52 4.55
C ASN A 284 -0.72 -9.82 4.53
N ALA A 285 -0.97 -10.39 3.34
CA ALA A 285 -1.70 -11.65 3.17
C ALA A 285 -0.75 -12.83 2.98
N VAL A 286 0.26 -12.65 2.13
CA VAL A 286 1.16 -13.72 1.70
C VAL A 286 2.23 -14.04 2.75
N GLY A 287 2.66 -13.06 3.54
CA GLY A 287 3.65 -13.28 4.61
C GLY A 287 3.20 -14.32 5.65
N PRO A 288 2.03 -14.15 6.29
CA PRO A 288 1.50 -15.16 7.21
C PRO A 288 1.16 -16.49 6.51
N MET A 289 0.69 -16.46 5.26
CA MET A 289 0.40 -17.67 4.49
C MET A 289 1.68 -18.48 4.22
N ALA A 290 2.75 -17.82 3.79
CA ALA A 290 4.06 -18.42 3.58
C ALA A 290 4.67 -18.93 4.90
N ALA A 291 4.41 -18.26 6.03
CA ALA A 291 4.82 -18.74 7.34
C ALA A 291 4.20 -20.10 7.69
N ILE A 292 2.89 -20.25 7.45
CA ILE A 292 2.19 -21.52 7.66
C ILE A 292 2.77 -22.59 6.73
N ILE A 293 2.88 -22.29 5.43
CA ILE A 293 3.34 -23.26 4.41
C ILE A 293 4.79 -23.70 4.67
N SER A 294 5.69 -22.77 4.94
CA SER A 294 7.08 -23.07 5.25
C SER A 294 7.22 -23.89 6.54
N THR A 295 6.40 -23.60 7.57
CA THR A 295 6.39 -24.42 8.80
C THR A 295 5.97 -25.86 8.50
N ILE A 296 5.02 -26.07 7.58
CA ILE A 296 4.57 -27.40 7.16
C ILE A 296 5.67 -28.11 6.35
N GLU A 297 6.24 -27.43 5.35
CA GLU A 297 7.29 -27.97 4.47
C GLU A 297 8.55 -28.35 5.25
N ASN A 298 8.92 -27.55 6.26
CA ASN A 298 10.06 -27.81 7.13
C ASN A 298 9.73 -28.72 8.32
N LEU A 299 8.68 -29.56 8.21
CA LEU A 299 8.30 -30.58 9.19
C LEU A 299 8.05 -30.03 10.62
N GLY A 300 7.51 -28.81 10.72
CA GLY A 300 7.24 -28.13 11.98
C GLY A 300 8.37 -27.24 12.48
N SER A 301 9.47 -27.09 11.75
CA SER A 301 10.50 -26.09 12.08
C SER A 301 10.00 -24.69 11.75
N VAL A 302 9.89 -23.84 12.78
CA VAL A 302 9.53 -22.42 12.62
C VAL A 302 10.80 -21.62 12.38
N GLU A 303 11.09 -21.32 11.13
CA GLU A 303 12.28 -20.55 10.74
C GLU A 303 12.01 -19.04 10.69
N ASN A 304 13.04 -18.25 10.99
CA ASN A 304 12.95 -16.78 10.94
C ASN A 304 12.61 -16.30 9.53
N GLN A 305 13.31 -16.83 8.51
CA GLN A 305 13.06 -16.50 7.11
C GLN A 305 12.27 -17.62 6.42
N SER A 306 11.18 -17.27 5.73
CA SER A 306 10.49 -18.20 4.84
C SER A 306 10.57 -17.65 3.43
N VAL A 307 11.09 -18.46 2.52
CA VAL A 307 10.97 -18.18 1.09
C VAL A 307 9.49 -18.26 0.74
N VAL A 308 8.96 -17.22 0.10
CA VAL A 308 7.58 -17.19 -0.36
C VAL A 308 7.49 -17.95 -1.68
N PRO A 309 6.73 -19.06 -1.75
CA PRO A 309 6.55 -19.75 -3.02
C PRO A 309 5.75 -18.89 -4.01
N GLU A 310 6.12 -18.90 -5.30
CA GLU A 310 5.49 -18.08 -6.33
C GLU A 310 3.97 -18.29 -6.43
N TRP A 311 3.50 -19.51 -6.20
CA TRP A 311 2.07 -19.84 -6.25
C TRP A 311 1.26 -19.22 -5.10
N VAL A 312 1.90 -19.01 -3.93
CA VAL A 312 1.31 -18.29 -2.78
C VAL A 312 1.19 -16.81 -3.12
N LEU A 313 2.24 -16.24 -3.73
CA LEU A 313 2.23 -14.86 -4.20
C LEU A 313 1.18 -14.63 -5.28
N LEU A 314 1.04 -15.58 -6.22
CA LEU A 314 -0.01 -15.56 -7.24
C LEU A 314 -1.41 -15.60 -6.62
N THR A 315 -1.61 -16.45 -5.60
CA THR A 315 -2.90 -16.54 -4.88
C THR A 315 -3.26 -15.22 -4.21
N GLY A 316 -2.32 -14.57 -3.52
CA GLY A 316 -2.51 -13.25 -2.96
C GLY A 316 -2.80 -12.18 -4.03
N SER A 317 -2.05 -12.21 -5.13
CA SER A 317 -2.22 -11.26 -6.24
C SER A 317 -3.61 -11.37 -6.88
N ILE A 318 -4.10 -12.58 -7.11
CA ILE A 318 -5.46 -12.83 -7.64
C ILE A 318 -6.53 -12.37 -6.64
N GLY A 319 -6.35 -12.65 -5.35
CA GLY A 319 -7.24 -12.19 -4.29
C GLY A 319 -7.42 -10.66 -4.32
N ILE A 320 -6.31 -9.92 -4.37
CA ILE A 320 -6.31 -8.44 -4.45
C ILE A 320 -7.12 -7.94 -5.66
N ILE A 321 -6.87 -8.49 -6.86
CA ILE A 321 -7.64 -8.08 -8.06
C ILE A 321 -9.13 -8.33 -7.87
N LEU A 322 -9.51 -9.53 -7.40
CA LEU A 322 -10.91 -9.89 -7.26
C LEU A 322 -11.62 -9.00 -6.24
N GLY A 323 -10.98 -8.69 -5.11
CA GLY A 323 -11.50 -7.76 -4.12
C GLY A 323 -11.73 -6.36 -4.69
N MET A 324 -10.74 -5.87 -5.42
CA MET A 324 -10.78 -4.58 -6.09
C MET A 324 -11.96 -4.47 -7.08
N LEU A 325 -12.08 -5.45 -7.99
CA LEU A 325 -13.09 -5.44 -9.04
C LEU A 325 -14.52 -5.56 -8.51
N THR A 326 -14.71 -6.21 -7.36
CA THR A 326 -16.04 -6.53 -6.84
C THR A 326 -16.54 -5.54 -5.79
N LEU A 327 -15.69 -5.07 -4.86
CA LEU A 327 -16.09 -4.22 -3.74
C LEU A 327 -15.35 -2.87 -3.69
N GLY A 328 -14.27 -2.70 -4.46
CA GLY A 328 -13.42 -1.51 -4.46
C GLY A 328 -14.15 -0.18 -4.66
N TYR A 329 -15.25 -0.20 -5.42
CA TYR A 329 -16.06 0.99 -5.70
C TYR A 329 -16.61 1.67 -4.43
N LYS A 330 -16.84 0.91 -3.34
CA LYS A 330 -17.40 1.46 -2.09
C LYS A 330 -16.45 2.45 -1.43
N VAL A 331 -15.16 2.11 -1.33
CA VAL A 331 -14.15 2.97 -0.68
C VAL A 331 -13.69 4.07 -1.63
N ILE A 332 -13.58 3.78 -2.93
CA ILE A 332 -13.29 4.79 -3.97
C ILE A 332 -14.27 5.96 -3.85
N LYS A 333 -15.56 5.68 -3.69
CA LYS A 333 -16.58 6.72 -3.51
C LYS A 333 -16.36 7.57 -2.27
N THR A 334 -15.91 6.97 -1.16
CA THR A 334 -15.63 7.71 0.07
C THR A 334 -14.43 8.64 -0.10
N ILE A 335 -13.30 8.15 -0.61
CA ILE A 335 -12.09 8.97 -0.77
C ILE A 335 -12.27 10.02 -1.88
N GLY A 336 -12.86 9.64 -3.01
CA GLY A 336 -12.97 10.48 -4.19
C GLY A 336 -14.03 11.58 -4.11
N GLU A 337 -15.09 11.39 -3.32
CA GLU A 337 -16.22 12.34 -3.29
C GLU A 337 -16.47 12.99 -1.93
N LYS A 338 -16.14 12.32 -0.81
CA LYS A 338 -16.62 12.73 0.51
C LYS A 338 -15.65 13.58 1.34
N ILE A 339 -14.35 13.61 1.01
CA ILE A 339 -13.35 14.35 1.83
C ILE A 339 -13.28 15.82 1.43
N THR A 340 -13.05 16.10 0.14
CA THR A 340 -12.97 17.44 -0.44
C THR A 340 -13.28 17.36 -1.93
N GLU A 341 -13.70 18.47 -2.54
CA GLU A 341 -13.82 18.57 -4.00
C GLU A 341 -12.44 18.39 -4.68
N LEU A 342 -12.38 17.48 -5.65
CA LEU A 342 -11.17 17.13 -6.38
C LEU A 342 -11.22 17.66 -7.82
N LYS A 343 -10.10 18.27 -8.22
CA LYS A 343 -9.74 18.56 -9.62
C LYS A 343 -8.46 17.80 -9.96
N PRO A 344 -8.18 17.50 -11.24
CA PRO A 344 -6.99 16.75 -11.62
C PRO A 344 -5.69 17.32 -11.06
N SER A 345 -5.51 18.64 -11.04
CA SER A 345 -4.32 19.28 -10.44
C SER A 345 -4.15 19.01 -8.95
N LYS A 346 -5.27 18.90 -8.20
CA LYS A 346 -5.27 18.56 -6.77
C LYS A 346 -5.02 17.07 -6.57
N GLY A 347 -5.72 16.22 -7.33
CA GLY A 347 -5.54 14.77 -7.28
C GLY A 347 -4.09 14.38 -7.60
N PHE A 348 -3.52 14.97 -8.66
CA PHE A 348 -2.11 14.85 -9.01
C PHE A 348 -1.19 15.22 -7.85
N ALA A 349 -1.43 16.35 -7.18
CA ALA A 349 -0.60 16.78 -6.06
C ALA A 349 -0.67 15.82 -4.86
N ALA A 350 -1.86 15.28 -4.57
CA ALA A 350 -2.05 14.29 -3.52
C ALA A 350 -1.36 12.96 -3.83
N GLU A 351 -1.50 12.47 -5.07
CA GLU A 351 -0.85 11.25 -5.54
C GLU A 351 0.67 11.39 -5.58
N LEU A 352 1.19 12.49 -6.14
CA LEU A 352 2.63 12.74 -6.20
C LEU A 352 3.24 12.79 -4.80
N SER A 353 2.59 13.48 -3.86
CA SER A 353 3.00 13.50 -2.45
C SER A 353 3.02 12.10 -1.83
N THR A 354 2.00 11.30 -2.13
CA THR A 354 1.87 9.93 -1.62
C THR A 354 2.98 9.05 -2.18
N ALA A 355 3.24 9.12 -3.48
CA ALA A 355 4.30 8.35 -4.13
C ALA A 355 5.70 8.69 -3.57
N VAL A 356 6.00 9.97 -3.31
CA VAL A 356 7.26 10.39 -2.68
C VAL A 356 7.43 9.75 -1.31
N ILE A 357 6.40 9.82 -0.47
CA ILE A 357 6.47 9.29 0.90
C ILE A 357 6.58 7.76 0.89
N VAL A 358 5.81 7.08 0.03
CA VAL A 358 5.88 5.62 -0.13
C VAL A 358 7.25 5.17 -0.60
N LEU A 359 7.88 5.91 -1.53
CA LEU A 359 9.24 5.64 -1.97
C LEU A 359 10.25 5.78 -0.81
N LEU A 360 10.18 6.88 -0.07
CA LEU A 360 11.09 7.11 1.07
C LEU A 360 10.92 6.06 2.18
N GLY A 361 9.68 5.68 2.49
CA GLY A 361 9.39 4.60 3.42
C GLY A 361 9.95 3.27 2.94
N SER A 362 9.79 2.97 1.65
CA SER A 362 10.31 1.74 1.04
C SER A 362 11.83 1.65 1.09
N ILE A 363 12.55 2.73 0.74
CA ILE A 363 14.01 2.77 0.83
C ILE A 363 14.49 2.66 2.28
N SER A 364 13.72 3.21 3.23
CA SER A 364 14.04 3.16 4.66
C SER A 364 13.63 1.85 5.34
N GLY A 365 12.99 0.92 4.62
CA GLY A 365 12.46 -0.33 5.19
C GLY A 365 11.33 -0.15 6.21
N ILE A 366 10.72 1.03 6.26
CA ILE A 366 9.68 1.35 7.25
C ILE A 366 8.31 0.96 6.66
N PRO A 367 7.50 0.10 7.33
CA PRO A 367 6.17 -0.22 6.87
C PRO A 367 5.25 1.00 7.04
N LEU A 368 4.94 1.66 5.93
CA LEU A 368 4.04 2.80 5.88
C LEU A 368 2.65 2.39 5.40
N SER A 369 1.62 3.00 5.98
CA SER A 369 0.26 2.87 5.46
C SER A 369 0.03 3.84 4.31
N THR A 370 -0.27 3.29 3.13
CA THR A 370 -0.65 4.05 1.94
C THR A 370 -1.96 4.82 2.18
N THR A 371 -2.92 4.22 2.90
CA THR A 371 -4.19 4.83 3.31
C THR A 371 -4.00 6.12 4.10
N HIS A 372 -3.14 6.09 5.12
CA HIS A 372 -2.81 7.26 5.96
C HIS A 372 -2.17 8.37 5.14
N THR A 373 -1.22 7.98 4.29
CA THR A 373 -0.48 8.91 3.43
C THR A 373 -1.44 9.61 2.46
N LEU A 374 -2.28 8.88 1.74
CA LEU A 374 -3.21 9.48 0.79
C LEU A 374 -4.27 10.33 1.50
N VAL A 375 -4.91 9.83 2.55
CA VAL A 375 -5.94 10.62 3.27
C VAL A 375 -5.35 11.93 3.80
N GLY A 376 -4.14 11.89 4.37
CA GLY A 376 -3.41 13.09 4.77
C GLY A 376 -3.18 14.03 3.58
N ALA A 377 -2.68 13.50 2.46
CA ALA A 377 -2.47 14.27 1.24
C ALA A 377 -3.75 14.94 0.70
N VAL A 378 -4.88 14.21 0.71
CA VAL A 378 -6.20 14.71 0.27
C VAL A 378 -6.74 15.79 1.21
N VAL A 379 -6.57 15.64 2.52
CA VAL A 379 -6.90 16.69 3.48
C VAL A 379 -6.03 17.93 3.24
N GLY A 380 -4.74 17.75 3.00
CA GLY A 380 -3.79 18.83 2.71
C GLY A 380 -4.18 19.69 1.51
N ILE A 381 -4.49 19.07 0.36
CA ILE A 381 -4.96 19.81 -0.83
C ILE A 381 -6.32 20.49 -0.61
N GLY A 382 -7.15 19.98 0.30
CA GLY A 382 -8.40 20.62 0.69
C GLY A 382 -8.13 21.93 1.44
N LEU A 383 -7.30 21.86 2.47
CA LEU A 383 -6.91 23.00 3.31
C LEU A 383 -6.16 24.08 2.51
N PHE A 384 -5.10 23.71 1.77
CA PHE A 384 -4.35 24.63 0.91
C PHE A 384 -5.13 25.06 -0.34
N GLY A 385 -6.13 24.26 -0.73
CA GLY A 385 -7.07 24.53 -1.80
C GLY A 385 -7.94 25.75 -1.55
N GLY A 386 -8.22 26.06 -0.29
CA GLY A 386 -9.34 26.90 0.13
C GLY A 386 -10.69 26.19 -0.01
N ASN A 387 -10.68 24.86 -0.14
CA ASN A 387 -11.89 24.04 -0.23
C ASN A 387 -12.38 23.66 1.16
N LYS A 388 -13.68 23.40 1.27
CA LYS A 388 -14.26 22.79 2.48
C LYS A 388 -13.79 21.33 2.56
N VAL A 389 -13.14 20.98 3.67
CA VAL A 389 -12.86 19.59 4.06
C VAL A 389 -13.99 19.13 4.98
N ASP A 390 -14.56 17.96 4.70
CA ASP A 390 -15.61 17.40 5.56
C ASP A 390 -15.00 16.81 6.83
N SER A 391 -15.03 17.58 7.92
CA SER A 391 -14.47 17.17 9.20
C SER A 391 -15.14 15.92 9.77
N LYS A 392 -16.44 15.68 9.51
CA LYS A 392 -17.14 14.50 10.01
C LYS A 392 -16.60 13.23 9.34
N VAL A 393 -16.34 13.29 8.04
CA VAL A 393 -15.71 12.20 7.30
C VAL A 393 -14.28 11.97 7.79
N VAL A 394 -13.48 13.03 7.96
CA VAL A 394 -12.10 12.91 8.46
C VAL A 394 -12.07 12.30 9.87
N TYR A 395 -12.89 12.77 10.80
CA TYR A 395 -12.95 12.19 12.15
C TYR A 395 -13.46 10.74 12.15
N GLY A 396 -14.39 10.39 11.25
CA GLY A 396 -14.83 9.00 11.07
C GLY A 396 -13.69 8.08 10.60
N ILE A 397 -12.84 8.57 9.69
CA ILE A 397 -11.65 7.87 9.21
C ILE A 397 -10.60 7.73 10.32
N LEU A 398 -10.29 8.81 11.05
CA LEU A 398 -9.36 8.75 12.18
C LEU A 398 -9.84 7.78 13.27
N GLY A 399 -11.16 7.77 13.52
CA GLY A 399 -11.79 6.81 14.43
C GLY A 399 -11.65 5.37 13.96
N SER A 400 -11.84 5.09 12.66
CA SER A 400 -11.67 3.73 12.13
C SER A 400 -10.22 3.25 12.25
N TRP A 401 -9.23 4.12 12.08
CA TRP A 401 -7.82 3.76 12.26
C TRP A 401 -7.51 3.36 13.70
N PHE A 402 -8.00 4.15 14.67
CA PHE A 402 -7.80 3.85 16.09
C PHE A 402 -8.48 2.54 16.51
N VAL A 403 -9.69 2.26 15.99
CA VAL A 403 -10.46 1.05 16.32
C VAL A 403 -9.92 -0.19 15.60
N THR A 404 -9.20 -0.04 14.48
CA THR A 404 -8.75 -1.19 13.67
C THR A 404 -7.83 -2.12 14.43
N ILE A 405 -6.79 -1.61 15.09
CA ILE A 405 -5.82 -2.45 15.83
C ILE A 405 -6.48 -3.26 16.96
N PRO A 406 -7.22 -2.65 17.91
CA PRO A 406 -7.89 -3.41 18.96
C PRO A 406 -9.00 -4.32 18.39
N GLY A 407 -9.70 -3.87 17.35
CA GLY A 407 -10.74 -4.66 16.68
C GLY A 407 -10.19 -5.95 16.08
N THR A 408 -9.10 -5.88 15.32
CA THR A 408 -8.48 -7.07 14.74
C THR A 408 -7.76 -7.94 15.78
N ALA A 409 -7.17 -7.34 16.81
CA ALA A 409 -6.59 -8.09 17.93
C ALA A 409 -7.64 -8.95 18.64
N ILE A 410 -8.79 -8.37 18.99
CA ILE A 410 -9.88 -9.11 19.65
C ILE A 410 -10.43 -10.20 18.73
N LEU A 411 -10.66 -9.90 17.46
CA LEU A 411 -11.11 -10.91 16.49
C LEU A 411 -10.11 -12.06 16.34
N ALA A 412 -8.81 -11.76 16.30
CA ALA A 412 -7.77 -12.78 16.20
C ALA A 412 -7.76 -13.68 17.44
N ILE A 413 -7.93 -13.12 18.64
CA ILE A 413 -8.03 -13.91 19.89
C ILE A 413 -9.26 -14.82 19.84
N ILE A 414 -10.42 -14.29 19.44
CA ILE A 414 -11.65 -15.09 19.34
C ILE A 414 -11.45 -16.26 18.36
N PHE A 415 -10.94 -16.00 17.16
CA PHE A 415 -10.72 -17.05 16.17
C PHE A 415 -9.64 -18.04 16.60
N PHE A 416 -8.60 -17.58 17.29
CA PHE A 416 -7.54 -18.43 17.82
C PHE A 416 -8.09 -19.41 18.85
N VAL A 417 -8.89 -18.94 19.81
CA VAL A 417 -9.54 -19.81 20.80
C VAL A 417 -10.51 -20.77 20.12
N MET A 418 -11.31 -20.31 19.16
CA MET A 418 -12.24 -21.17 18.43
C MET A 418 -11.53 -22.28 17.66
N LEU A 419 -10.46 -21.95 16.92
CA LEU A 419 -9.69 -22.93 16.17
C LEU A 419 -8.92 -23.87 17.10
N GLY A 420 -8.30 -23.36 18.16
CA GLY A 420 -7.60 -24.19 19.14
C GLY A 420 -8.53 -25.16 19.86
N THR A 421 -9.76 -24.76 20.17
CA THR A 421 -10.78 -25.65 20.73
C THR A 421 -11.23 -26.69 19.69
N PHE A 422 -11.46 -26.27 18.44
CA PHE A 422 -11.90 -27.16 17.37
C PHE A 422 -10.88 -28.27 17.06
N PHE A 423 -9.59 -27.94 17.15
CA PHE A 423 -8.49 -28.88 16.93
C PHE A 423 -7.99 -29.56 18.21
N GLU A 424 -8.63 -29.30 19.37
CA GLU A 424 -8.24 -29.85 20.68
C GLU A 424 -6.76 -29.56 21.05
N ILE A 425 -6.25 -28.38 20.63
CA ILE A 425 -4.90 -27.91 20.93
C ILE A 425 -4.87 -27.02 22.19
N LEU A 426 -5.96 -26.27 22.45
CA LEU A 426 -6.09 -25.33 23.57
C LEU A 426 -7.01 -25.81 24.68
#